data_AF-A0A519VAR3-F1
#
_entry.id   AF-A0A519VAR3-F1
#
_cell.length_a   1.000
_cell.length_b   1.000
_cell.length_c   1.000
_cell.angle_alpha   90.00
_cell.angle_beta   90.00
_cell.angle_gamma   90.00
#
_symmetry.space_group_name_H-M   'P 1'
#
loop_
_entity.id
_entity.type
_entity.pdbx_description
1 polymer ?
#
loop_
_entity_poly.entity_id
_entity_poly.type
_entity_poly.pdbx_seq_one_letter_code
_entity_poly.pdbx_strand_id
1 'polypeptide(L)'
;MFSCCLFLLPLRLKPLPLLLVLSLLPVAAPVLAQDAPAPAATDLTTLTGTVRDAQGRPLELVVVALEGQPGGATTNAQGIFTLRLLRPMSGPVVLVARRLGYQPMRLPLTLPADAGQPLRLALQPDTKALSGVTVRARSAGADTREQASLIQLDPRTAKVIPSPFGDFSAILKTLPGVVSNNELSSTYNVRGGNYDENLLYVNGFEVYRPFLVTQAQQEGLSFINPDLVQKVDFSTGGWQPKYGDKLSSVLDIQYKEPEKFAASATASLVGGAVHAEARSANGRVSYLGGVRYKNAQY
;
A
#
# COMPACT_ATOMS: atom_id res chain seq x y z
N MET A 1 -2.17 55.27 -15.16
CA MET A 1 -0.70 55.37 -15.09
C MET A 1 -0.13 54.02 -15.46
N PHE A 2 0.42 53.90 -16.66
CA PHE A 2 0.99 52.69 -17.29
C PHE A 2 2.44 52.98 -17.65
N SER A 3 3.37 52.05 -17.40
CA SER A 3 4.67 51.85 -18.09
C SER A 3 5.39 50.70 -17.36
N CYS A 4 5.43 49.44 -17.80
CA CYS A 4 5.86 48.81 -19.07
C CYS A 4 7.33 49.04 -19.40
N CYS A 5 8.15 48.03 -19.08
CA CYS A 5 9.60 48.02 -19.20
C CYS A 5 10.04 47.40 -20.53
N LEU A 6 11.08 48.03 -21.08
CA LEU A 6 11.68 47.93 -22.40
C LEU A 6 12.86 46.94 -22.38
N PHE A 7 13.05 46.08 -23.39
CA PHE A 7 14.41 45.66 -23.77
C PHE A 7 14.51 45.24 -25.25
N LEU A 8 15.51 45.80 -25.92
CA LEU A 8 15.72 45.85 -27.37
C LEU A 8 16.42 44.61 -27.94
N LEU A 9 16.13 44.32 -29.21
CA LEU A 9 16.88 43.47 -30.13
C LEU A 9 17.39 44.34 -31.29
N PRO A 10 18.63 44.18 -31.80
CA PRO A 10 18.99 44.73 -33.10
C PRO A 10 19.30 43.65 -34.14
N LEU A 11 18.55 43.73 -35.24
CA LEU A 11 18.81 43.13 -36.56
C LEU A 11 19.95 43.89 -37.26
N ARG A 12 20.84 43.21 -38.00
CA ARG A 12 21.67 43.83 -39.04
C ARG A 12 21.74 42.97 -40.30
N LEU A 13 21.45 43.61 -41.43
CA LEU A 13 21.41 43.06 -42.80
C LEU A 13 22.79 43.11 -43.52
N LYS A 14 22.87 42.27 -44.56
CA LYS A 14 23.93 41.96 -45.56
C LYS A 14 24.61 43.16 -46.27
N PRO A 15 25.73 42.93 -47.00
CA PRO A 15 25.63 42.73 -48.45
C PRO A 15 26.50 41.59 -49.04
N LEU A 16 26.11 41.18 -50.25
CA LEU A 16 26.70 40.18 -51.16
C LEU A 16 28.04 40.67 -51.77
N PRO A 17 28.91 39.79 -52.30
CA PRO A 17 28.92 39.64 -53.76
C PRO A 17 29.26 38.23 -54.28
N LEU A 18 29.17 38.16 -55.61
CA LEU A 18 29.09 37.07 -56.56
C LEU A 18 30.49 36.72 -57.15
N LEU A 19 30.59 35.51 -57.74
CA LEU A 19 31.61 35.03 -58.71
C LEU A 19 33.01 34.67 -58.19
N LEU A 20 33.39 33.38 -58.25
CA LEU A 20 34.03 32.80 -59.44
C LEU A 20 34.09 31.26 -59.32
N VAL A 21 33.67 30.57 -60.37
CA VAL A 21 33.76 29.12 -60.54
C VAL A 21 35.16 28.77 -61.03
N LEU A 22 35.85 27.83 -60.38
CA LEU A 22 36.97 27.09 -60.99
C LEU A 22 36.91 25.62 -60.57
N SER A 23 36.63 24.79 -61.57
CA SER A 23 36.57 23.33 -61.54
C SER A 23 37.95 22.68 -61.40
N LEU A 24 38.08 21.70 -60.50
CA LEU A 24 39.13 20.68 -60.54
C LEU A 24 38.58 19.34 -60.01
N LEU A 25 38.66 18.34 -60.89
CA LEU A 25 38.26 16.93 -60.72
C LEU A 25 39.27 16.14 -59.83
N PRO A 26 38.95 14.90 -59.41
CA PRO A 26 39.39 14.30 -58.15
C PRO A 26 40.62 13.40 -58.29
N VAL A 27 41.32 13.16 -57.18
CA VAL A 27 42.25 12.03 -57.03
C VAL A 27 41.69 11.08 -55.99
N ALA A 28 41.32 9.89 -56.44
CA ALA A 28 40.90 8.75 -55.64
C ALA A 28 42.13 8.02 -55.08
N ALA A 29 42.14 7.76 -53.77
CA ALA A 29 43.04 6.80 -53.13
C ALA A 29 42.21 5.61 -52.62
N PRO A 30 42.63 4.35 -52.87
CA PRO A 30 41.85 3.18 -52.48
C PRO A 30 42.01 2.90 -50.99
N VAL A 31 40.89 2.74 -50.31
CA VAL A 31 40.79 2.23 -48.93
C VAL A 31 41.07 0.73 -48.95
N LEU A 32 42.13 0.30 -48.24
CA LEU A 32 42.34 -1.11 -47.93
C LEU A 32 41.29 -1.54 -46.90
N ALA A 33 40.36 -2.39 -47.32
CA ALA A 33 39.39 -3.04 -46.46
C ALA A 33 40.11 -3.98 -45.47
N GLN A 34 39.95 -3.72 -44.17
CA GLN A 34 40.28 -4.70 -43.14
C GLN A 34 39.09 -5.65 -43.01
N ASP A 35 39.33 -6.94 -43.23
CA ASP A 35 38.38 -8.02 -42.96
C ASP A 35 37.97 -7.97 -41.49
N ALA A 36 36.69 -7.65 -41.23
CA ALA A 36 36.10 -7.83 -39.92
C ALA A 36 35.92 -9.34 -39.68
N PRO A 37 36.34 -9.88 -38.52
CA PRO A 37 36.10 -11.29 -38.21
C PRO A 37 34.59 -11.54 -38.15
N ALA A 38 34.12 -12.54 -38.89
CA ALA A 38 32.74 -13.00 -38.86
C ALA A 38 32.32 -13.31 -37.41
N PRO A 39 31.09 -12.94 -36.97
CA PRO A 39 30.63 -13.26 -35.64
C PRO A 39 30.58 -14.78 -35.46
N ALA A 40 31.29 -15.28 -34.45
CA ALA A 40 31.23 -16.67 -34.04
C ALA A 40 29.77 -17.06 -33.79
N ALA A 41 29.25 -18.00 -34.59
CA ALA A 41 27.94 -18.60 -34.38
C ALA A 41 27.95 -19.24 -33.00
N THR A 42 27.26 -18.63 -32.04
CA THR A 42 27.02 -19.24 -30.74
C THR A 42 25.94 -20.29 -30.99
N ASP A 43 26.28 -21.57 -30.94
CA ASP A 43 25.31 -22.66 -31.09
C ASP A 43 24.32 -22.61 -29.93
N LEU A 44 23.21 -21.89 -30.14
CA LEU A 44 22.14 -21.76 -29.16
C LEU A 44 21.42 -23.12 -29.06
N THR A 45 21.63 -23.79 -27.94
CA THR A 45 20.96 -25.05 -27.64
C THR A 45 19.45 -24.83 -27.54
N THR A 46 18.69 -25.54 -28.37
CA THR A 46 17.23 -25.49 -28.39
C THR A 46 16.67 -26.80 -27.89
N LEU A 47 15.87 -26.74 -26.83
CA LEU A 47 15.13 -27.88 -26.30
C LEU A 47 13.74 -27.93 -26.90
N THR A 48 13.35 -29.07 -27.44
CA THR A 48 11.99 -29.28 -27.98
C THR A 48 11.33 -30.45 -27.26
N GLY A 49 10.01 -30.39 -27.13
CA GLY A 49 9.27 -31.48 -26.50
C GLY A 49 7.77 -31.28 -26.50
N THR A 50 7.08 -32.24 -25.89
CA THR A 50 5.64 -32.24 -25.73
C THR A 50 5.25 -32.44 -24.28
N VAL A 51 4.20 -31.75 -23.85
CA VAL A 51 3.61 -31.85 -22.53
C VAL A 51 2.20 -32.41 -22.64
N ARG A 52 1.92 -33.48 -21.89
CA ARG A 52 0.61 -34.13 -21.83
C ARG A 52 0.14 -34.30 -20.39
N ASP A 53 -1.14 -34.53 -20.23
CA ASP A 53 -1.78 -34.91 -18.97
C ASP A 53 -1.63 -36.43 -18.73
N ALA A 54 -1.96 -36.89 -17.52
CA ALA A 54 -2.02 -38.30 -17.15
C ALA A 54 -2.95 -39.13 -18.06
N GLN A 55 -3.98 -38.51 -18.65
CA GLN A 55 -4.91 -39.13 -19.61
C GLN A 55 -4.45 -39.00 -21.07
N GLY A 56 -3.21 -38.55 -21.32
CA GLY A 56 -2.60 -38.47 -22.65
C GLY A 56 -3.05 -37.28 -23.50
N ARG A 57 -3.86 -36.37 -22.95
CA ARG A 57 -4.32 -35.13 -23.62
C ARG A 57 -3.18 -34.10 -23.69
N PRO A 58 -2.99 -33.38 -24.80
CA PRO A 58 -2.01 -32.30 -24.87
C PRO A 58 -2.36 -31.16 -23.92
N LEU A 59 -1.35 -30.58 -23.26
CA LEU A 59 -1.53 -29.48 -22.31
C LEU A 59 -0.96 -28.17 -22.86
N GLU A 60 -1.85 -27.20 -23.07
CA GLU A 60 -1.49 -25.84 -23.46
C GLU A 60 -1.16 -24.94 -22.25
N LEU A 61 -0.44 -23.84 -22.51
CA LEU A 61 -0.09 -22.82 -21.52
C LEU A 61 0.71 -23.36 -20.32
N VAL A 62 1.46 -24.44 -20.52
CA VAL A 62 2.44 -24.94 -19.55
C VAL A 62 3.71 -24.12 -19.70
N VAL A 63 4.18 -23.53 -18.60
CA VAL A 63 5.47 -22.82 -18.58
C VAL A 63 6.57 -23.85 -18.34
N VAL A 64 7.48 -23.99 -19.30
CA VAL A 64 8.65 -24.85 -19.25
C VAL A 64 9.89 -23.96 -19.14
N ALA A 65 10.66 -24.12 -18.07
CA ALA A 65 11.86 -23.32 -17.80
C ALA A 65 12.96 -24.17 -17.16
N LEU A 66 14.21 -23.73 -17.27
CA LEU A 66 15.31 -24.31 -16.49
C LEU A 66 15.38 -23.65 -15.12
N GLU A 67 15.55 -24.45 -14.08
CA GLU A 67 15.68 -23.96 -12.72
C GLU A 67 16.92 -23.06 -12.56
N GLY A 68 16.74 -21.88 -11.95
CA GLY A 68 17.82 -20.92 -11.71
C GLY A 68 18.29 -20.14 -12.94
N GLN A 69 17.65 -20.30 -14.11
CA GLN A 69 17.97 -19.53 -15.31
C GLN A 69 16.84 -18.57 -15.71
N PRO A 70 17.16 -17.34 -16.14
CA PRO A 70 16.18 -16.44 -16.72
C PRO A 70 15.78 -16.96 -18.11
N GLY A 71 14.48 -17.15 -18.32
CA GLY A 71 13.91 -17.62 -19.58
C GLY A 71 12.94 -18.78 -19.39
N GLY A 72 12.05 -18.96 -20.36
CA GLY A 72 11.06 -20.02 -20.37
C GLY A 72 10.28 -20.03 -21.68
N ALA A 73 9.68 -21.17 -21.99
CA ALA A 73 8.81 -21.34 -23.14
C ALA A 73 7.43 -21.77 -22.66
N THR A 74 6.40 -21.36 -23.38
CA THR A 74 5.02 -21.80 -23.14
C THR A 74 4.63 -22.84 -24.17
N THR A 75 3.87 -23.86 -23.76
CA THR A 75 3.31 -24.84 -24.70
C THR A 75 2.17 -24.25 -25.51
N ASN A 76 2.06 -24.68 -26.78
CA ASN A 76 0.94 -24.35 -27.66
C ASN A 76 -0.30 -25.25 -27.40
N ALA A 77 -1.37 -25.08 -28.19
CA ALA A 77 -2.60 -25.87 -28.11
C ALA A 77 -2.38 -27.40 -28.27
N GLN A 78 -1.33 -27.79 -28.99
CA GLN A 78 -0.93 -29.19 -29.20
C GLN A 78 0.03 -29.70 -28.10
N GLY A 79 0.32 -28.90 -27.09
CA GLY A 79 1.23 -29.24 -25.99
C GLY A 79 2.71 -29.22 -26.36
N ILE A 80 3.08 -28.67 -27.52
CA ILE A 80 4.46 -28.60 -28.00
C ILE A 80 5.14 -27.35 -27.42
N PHE A 81 6.38 -27.49 -26.94
CA PHE A 81 7.23 -26.36 -26.53
C PHE A 81 8.57 -26.36 -27.25
N THR A 82 9.11 -25.16 -27.44
CA THR A 82 10.46 -24.92 -27.96
C THR A 82 11.14 -23.91 -27.06
N LEU A 83 12.07 -24.38 -26.23
CA LEU A 83 12.84 -23.55 -25.30
C LEU A 83 14.23 -23.29 -25.89
N ARG A 84 14.48 -22.04 -26.27
CA ARG A 84 15.81 -21.57 -26.69
C ARG A 84 16.59 -21.10 -25.47
N LEU A 85 17.75 -21.71 -25.22
CA LEU A 85 18.61 -21.29 -24.13
C LEU A 85 19.39 -20.05 -24.56
N LEU A 86 19.36 -19.00 -23.73
CA LEU A 86 20.03 -17.73 -24.00
C LEU A 86 21.56 -17.81 -23.83
N ARG A 87 22.07 -18.88 -23.23
CA ARG A 87 23.49 -19.16 -23.04
C ARG A 87 23.78 -20.64 -23.28
N PRO A 88 24.89 -21.00 -23.93
CA PRO A 88 25.33 -22.39 -24.03
C PRO A 88 25.61 -22.93 -22.62
N MET A 89 25.04 -24.09 -22.30
CA MET A 89 25.17 -24.74 -21.01
C MET A 89 25.61 -26.18 -21.18
N SER A 90 26.54 -26.61 -20.33
CA SER A 90 27.04 -27.97 -20.25
C SER A 90 26.96 -28.45 -18.80
N GLY A 91 26.39 -29.63 -18.57
CA GLY A 91 26.25 -30.23 -17.24
C GLY A 91 24.81 -30.52 -16.81
N PRO A 92 24.61 -30.97 -15.56
CA PRO A 92 23.30 -31.33 -15.04
C PRO A 92 22.43 -30.09 -14.79
N VAL A 93 21.22 -30.09 -15.32
CA VAL A 93 20.21 -29.05 -15.16
C VAL A 93 18.86 -29.67 -14.82
N VAL A 94 17.96 -28.89 -14.24
CA VAL A 94 16.59 -29.35 -13.96
C VAL A 94 15.61 -28.54 -14.79
N LEU A 95 14.88 -29.23 -15.66
CA LEU A 95 13.75 -28.68 -16.40
C LEU A 95 12.51 -28.73 -15.52
N VAL A 96 11.84 -27.58 -15.36
CA VAL A 96 10.63 -27.45 -14.56
C VAL A 96 9.47 -27.08 -15.47
N ALA A 97 8.42 -27.90 -15.44
CA ALA A 97 7.16 -27.64 -16.13
C ALA A 97 6.06 -27.35 -15.12
N ARG A 98 5.42 -26.18 -15.25
CA ARG A 98 4.39 -25.71 -14.31
C ARG A 98 3.14 -25.22 -15.03
N ARG A 99 1.98 -25.57 -14.49
CA ARG A 99 0.65 -25.12 -14.95
C ARG A 99 -0.28 -24.99 -13.75
N LEU A 100 -1.20 -24.04 -13.80
CA LEU A 100 -2.24 -23.89 -12.77
C LEU A 100 -3.12 -25.14 -12.73
N GLY A 101 -3.35 -25.68 -11.53
CA GLY A 101 -4.14 -26.90 -11.30
C GLY A 101 -3.37 -28.21 -11.53
N TYR A 102 -2.06 -28.17 -11.73
CA TYR A 102 -1.20 -29.35 -11.91
C TYR A 102 0.01 -29.29 -10.98
N GLN A 103 0.52 -30.45 -10.60
CA GLN A 103 1.75 -30.53 -9.81
C GLN A 103 2.95 -30.17 -10.69
N PRO A 104 3.90 -29.34 -10.19
CA PRO A 104 5.09 -28.98 -10.94
C PRO A 104 5.96 -30.22 -11.16
N MET A 105 6.25 -30.53 -12.43
CA MET A 105 7.13 -31.64 -12.81
C MET A 105 8.56 -31.12 -12.92
N ARG A 106 9.51 -31.85 -12.32
CA ARG A 106 10.95 -31.55 -12.36
C ARG A 106 11.67 -32.72 -13.04
N LEU A 107 12.33 -32.46 -14.15
CA LEU A 107 13.07 -33.45 -14.92
C LEU A 107 14.57 -33.08 -14.93
N PRO A 108 15.45 -33.87 -14.30
CA PRO A 108 16.89 -33.69 -14.44
C PRO A 108 17.32 -34.06 -15.87
N LEU A 109 18.12 -33.21 -16.50
CA LEU A 109 18.68 -33.37 -17.84
C LEU A 109 20.18 -33.07 -17.80
N THR A 110 20.94 -33.65 -18.72
CA THR A 110 22.36 -33.34 -18.93
C THR A 110 22.54 -32.72 -20.31
N LEU A 111 22.87 -31.43 -20.35
CA LEU A 111 23.11 -30.71 -21.60
C LEU A 111 24.58 -30.83 -22.04
N PRO A 112 24.89 -30.86 -23.35
CA PRO A 112 23.95 -30.84 -24.50
C PRO A 112 23.43 -32.22 -24.93
N ALA A 113 23.82 -33.30 -24.25
CA ALA A 113 23.50 -34.68 -24.65
C ALA A 113 21.99 -34.91 -24.85
N ASP A 114 21.16 -34.37 -23.95
CA ASP A 114 19.71 -34.52 -24.01
C ASP A 114 19.01 -33.48 -24.90
N ALA A 115 19.75 -32.52 -25.47
CA ALA A 115 19.15 -31.42 -26.23
C ALA A 115 18.64 -31.81 -27.63
N GLY A 116 19.18 -32.89 -28.20
CA GLY A 116 18.82 -33.37 -29.54
C GLY A 116 17.57 -34.27 -29.61
N GLN A 117 17.00 -34.65 -28.46
CA GLN A 117 15.87 -35.58 -28.38
C GLN A 117 14.57 -34.83 -28.02
N PRO A 118 13.42 -35.15 -28.64
CA PRO A 118 12.14 -34.55 -28.26
C PRO A 118 11.71 -35.05 -26.87
N LEU A 119 11.72 -34.15 -25.89
CA LEU A 119 11.35 -34.47 -24.51
C LEU A 119 9.84 -34.75 -24.38
N ARG A 120 9.46 -35.71 -23.55
CA ARG A 120 8.07 -36.03 -23.24
C ARG A 120 7.81 -35.82 -21.76
N LEU A 121 6.94 -34.86 -21.44
CA LEU A 121 6.61 -34.48 -20.07
C LEU A 121 5.14 -34.83 -19.79
N ALA A 122 4.87 -35.45 -18.64
CA ALA A 122 3.52 -35.80 -18.20
C ALA A 122 3.23 -35.12 -16.86
N LEU A 123 2.32 -34.15 -16.85
CA LEU A 123 1.91 -33.47 -15.61
C LEU A 123 0.73 -34.22 -14.99
N GLN A 124 0.70 -34.25 -13.66
CA GLN A 124 -0.42 -34.81 -12.90
C GLN A 124 -1.31 -33.67 -12.38
N PRO A 125 -2.65 -33.79 -12.47
CA PRO A 125 -3.57 -32.82 -11.89
C PRO A 125 -3.34 -32.71 -10.38
N ASP A 126 -3.28 -31.49 -9.86
CA ASP A 126 -3.18 -31.27 -8.42
C ASP A 126 -4.60 -31.22 -7.83
N THR A 127 -5.02 -32.31 -7.19
CA THR A 127 -6.35 -32.44 -6.57
C THR A 127 -6.45 -31.74 -5.22
N LYS A 128 -5.35 -31.14 -4.72
CA LYS A 128 -5.39 -30.34 -3.50
C LYS A 128 -6.08 -29.01 -3.80
N ALA A 129 -7.26 -28.85 -3.21
CA ALA A 129 -8.02 -27.61 -3.25
C ALA A 129 -7.13 -26.40 -2.93
N LEU A 130 -7.11 -25.42 -3.83
CA LEU A 130 -6.42 -24.15 -3.64
C LEU A 130 -6.84 -23.58 -2.27
N SER A 131 -5.87 -23.44 -1.36
CA SER A 131 -6.09 -22.76 -0.08
C SER A 131 -6.58 -21.35 -0.36
N GLY A 132 -7.74 -20.97 0.21
CA GLY A 132 -8.40 -19.70 -0.06
C GLY A 132 -7.42 -18.52 0.07
N VAL A 133 -7.29 -17.74 -1.01
CA VAL A 133 -6.49 -16.52 -1.00
C VAL A 133 -7.26 -15.48 -0.19
N THR A 134 -6.73 -15.14 0.99
CA THR A 134 -7.27 -14.02 1.78
C THR A 134 -6.80 -12.72 1.15
N VAL A 135 -7.63 -12.13 0.29
CA VAL A 135 -7.38 -10.79 -0.25
C VAL A 135 -7.58 -9.79 0.88
N ARG A 136 -6.49 -9.29 1.45
CA ARG A 136 -6.53 -8.12 2.35
C ARG A 136 -6.57 -6.88 1.48
N ALA A 137 -7.73 -6.22 1.40
CA ALA A 137 -7.82 -4.90 0.81
C ALA A 137 -6.96 -3.94 1.64
N ARG A 138 -5.88 -3.41 1.04
CA ARG A 138 -5.25 -2.21 1.58
C ARG A 138 -6.17 -1.06 1.18
N SER A 139 -6.93 -0.54 2.15
CA SER A 139 -7.80 0.60 1.94
C SER A 139 -7.01 1.72 1.24
N ALA A 140 -7.49 2.12 0.07
CA ALA A 140 -6.96 3.23 -0.74
C ALA A 140 -7.32 4.60 -0.13
N GLY A 141 -7.59 4.68 1.17
CA GLY A 141 -7.86 5.92 1.90
C GLY A 141 -6.59 6.64 2.35
N ALA A 142 -5.40 6.12 2.03
CA ALA A 142 -4.13 6.80 2.26
C ALA A 142 -3.83 7.82 1.14
N ASP A 143 -4.80 8.69 0.83
CA ASP A 143 -4.48 10.04 0.37
C ASP A 143 -3.98 10.83 1.59
N THR A 144 -2.89 10.33 2.18
CA THR A 144 -2.04 11.08 3.09
C THR A 144 -1.28 12.07 2.20
N ARG A 145 -1.99 13.03 1.58
CA ARG A 145 -1.37 14.34 1.38
C ARG A 145 -0.81 14.68 2.75
N GLU A 146 0.51 14.77 2.86
CA GLU A 146 1.24 14.85 4.12
C GLU A 146 0.60 15.92 5.03
N GLN A 147 -0.33 15.49 5.88
CA GLN A 147 -0.92 16.34 6.89
C GLN A 147 0.15 16.40 7.96
N ALA A 148 1.05 17.38 7.87
CA ALA A 148 2.24 17.49 8.70
C ALA A 148 1.94 17.53 10.21
N SER A 149 0.69 17.77 10.60
CA SER A 149 0.25 17.81 12.00
C SER A 149 -0.81 16.77 12.36
N LEU A 150 -1.02 15.74 11.51
CA LEU A 150 -1.92 14.63 11.81
C LEU A 150 -1.23 13.57 12.66
N ILE A 151 -1.82 13.29 13.81
CA ILE A 151 -1.39 12.29 14.79
C ILE A 151 -2.51 11.26 14.90
N GLN A 152 -2.24 10.05 14.42
CA GLN A 152 -3.16 8.93 14.60
C GLN A 152 -2.95 8.31 15.98
N LEU A 153 -4.00 8.29 16.79
CA LEU A 153 -4.00 7.76 18.15
C LEU A 153 -4.68 6.40 18.17
N ASP A 154 -4.03 5.43 18.82
CA ASP A 154 -4.66 4.15 19.14
C ASP A 154 -5.51 4.30 20.42
N PRO A 155 -6.83 4.05 20.36
CA PRO A 155 -7.71 4.07 21.53
C PRO A 155 -7.23 3.18 22.69
N ARG A 156 -6.50 2.11 22.39
CA ARG A 156 -5.96 1.20 23.42
C ARG A 156 -4.86 1.85 24.24
N THR A 157 -4.07 2.74 23.63
CA THR A 157 -3.00 3.46 24.33
C THR A 157 -3.58 4.36 25.42
N ALA A 158 -4.80 4.90 25.25
CA ALA A 158 -5.45 5.71 26.28
C ALA A 158 -5.69 4.94 27.58
N LYS A 159 -5.85 3.61 27.51
CA LYS A 159 -6.10 2.77 28.69
C LYS A 159 -4.85 2.53 29.55
N VAL A 160 -3.66 2.63 28.96
CA VAL A 160 -2.40 2.41 29.66
C VAL A 160 -1.79 3.69 30.22
N ILE A 161 -2.28 4.86 29.78
CA ILE A 161 -1.85 6.13 30.34
C ILE A 161 -2.45 6.29 31.74
N PRO A 162 -1.62 6.52 32.78
CA PRO A 162 -2.13 6.78 34.11
C PRO A 162 -2.93 8.08 34.09
N SER A 163 -4.21 7.99 34.41
CA SER A 163 -5.08 9.13 34.63
C SER A 163 -6.01 8.85 35.80
N PRO A 164 -6.51 9.88 36.51
CA PRO A 164 -7.38 9.69 37.67
C PRO A 164 -8.62 8.83 37.40
N PHE A 165 -9.10 8.83 36.14
CA PHE A 165 -10.37 8.20 35.76
C PHE A 165 -10.32 7.33 34.50
N GLY A 166 -9.14 7.11 33.90
CA GLY A 166 -9.01 6.32 32.67
C GLY A 166 -9.59 7.01 31.43
N ASP A 167 -9.55 8.35 31.38
CA ASP A 167 -10.14 9.13 30.30
C ASP A 167 -9.26 9.20 29.06
N PHE A 168 -9.90 9.19 27.88
CA PHE A 168 -9.19 9.35 26.61
C PHE A 168 -8.46 10.71 26.49
N SER A 169 -8.99 11.77 27.10
CA SER A 169 -8.39 13.10 27.09
C SER A 169 -6.98 13.14 27.69
N ALA A 170 -6.62 12.19 28.57
CA ALA A 170 -5.27 12.09 29.12
C ALA A 170 -4.22 11.87 28.02
N ILE A 171 -4.57 11.12 26.96
CA ILE A 171 -3.71 10.94 25.80
C ILE A 171 -3.46 12.25 25.07
N LEU A 172 -4.49 13.08 24.93
CA LEU A 172 -4.38 14.36 24.22
C LEU A 172 -3.44 15.31 24.95
N LYS A 173 -3.45 15.29 26.29
CA LYS A 173 -2.54 16.08 27.13
C LYS A 173 -1.06 15.71 26.95
N THR A 174 -0.76 14.50 26.46
CA THR A 174 0.63 14.11 26.16
C THR A 174 1.15 14.62 24.83
N LEU A 175 0.28 15.19 23.99
CA LEU A 175 0.64 15.63 22.65
C LEU A 175 1.25 17.04 22.66
N PRO A 176 2.25 17.30 21.79
CA PRO A 176 2.90 18.59 21.73
C PRO A 176 1.91 19.68 21.29
N GLY A 177 1.95 20.82 21.99
CA GLY A 177 1.06 21.95 21.71
C GLY A 177 -0.35 21.81 22.30
N VAL A 178 -0.65 20.72 23.01
CA VAL A 178 -1.88 20.56 23.79
C VAL A 178 -1.62 20.96 25.24
N VAL A 179 -2.46 21.85 25.79
CA VAL A 179 -2.37 22.35 27.17
C VAL A 179 -3.72 22.14 27.84
N SER A 180 -3.71 21.64 29.08
CA SER A 180 -4.90 21.54 29.92
C SER A 180 -4.65 22.24 31.24
N ASN A 181 -5.67 22.94 31.75
CA ASN A 181 -5.59 23.71 32.99
C ASN A 181 -6.07 22.92 34.21
N ASN A 182 -6.64 21.72 34.02
CA ASN A 182 -7.16 20.89 35.09
C ASN A 182 -7.04 19.40 34.75
N GLU A 183 -6.47 18.61 35.67
CA GLU A 183 -6.33 17.16 35.47
C GLU A 183 -7.64 16.39 35.61
N LEU A 184 -8.58 16.93 36.40
CA LEU A 184 -9.90 16.34 36.59
C LEU A 184 -10.90 16.74 35.49
N SER A 185 -10.46 17.54 34.51
CA SER A 185 -11.25 17.96 33.36
C SER A 185 -10.83 17.25 32.08
N SER A 186 -11.80 16.95 31.20
CA SER A 186 -11.56 16.51 29.82
C SER A 186 -11.30 17.64 28.82
N THR A 187 -11.34 18.91 29.26
CA THR A 187 -11.08 20.08 28.41
C THR A 187 -9.59 20.24 28.09
N TYR A 188 -9.29 20.61 26.85
CA TYR A 188 -7.93 20.90 26.39
C TYR A 188 -7.92 22.12 25.47
N ASN A 189 -6.77 22.78 25.36
CA ASN A 189 -6.49 23.90 24.47
C ASN A 189 -5.31 23.54 23.59
N VAL A 190 -5.28 24.01 22.35
CA VAL A 190 -4.19 23.71 21.41
C VAL A 190 -3.56 25.01 20.95
N ARG A 191 -2.24 25.13 21.09
CA ARG A 191 -1.45 26.31 20.68
C ARG A 191 -2.00 27.66 21.18
N GLY A 192 -2.59 27.66 22.38
CA GLY A 192 -3.12 28.88 23.01
C GLY A 192 -4.50 29.32 22.53
N GLY A 193 -5.15 28.58 21.64
CA GLY A 193 -6.55 28.81 21.28
C GLY A 193 -7.53 28.36 22.37
N ASN A 194 -8.77 28.78 22.26
CA ASN A 194 -9.79 28.53 23.30
C ASN A 194 -10.35 27.10 23.20
N TYR A 195 -10.92 26.58 24.30
CA TYR A 195 -11.47 25.21 24.32
C TYR A 195 -12.68 25.03 23.37
N ASP A 196 -13.42 26.12 23.11
CA ASP A 196 -14.53 26.18 22.16
C ASP A 196 -14.08 26.17 20.68
N GLU A 197 -12.78 26.27 20.42
CA GLU A 197 -12.19 26.27 19.08
C GLU A 197 -11.67 24.89 18.65
N ASN A 198 -11.82 23.87 19.49
CA ASN A 198 -11.49 22.49 19.13
C ASN A 198 -12.68 21.81 18.46
N LEU A 199 -12.47 21.29 17.26
CA LEU A 199 -13.47 20.52 16.52
C LEU A 199 -13.46 19.07 16.95
N LEU A 200 -14.64 18.52 17.23
CA LEU A 200 -14.82 17.10 17.50
C LEU A 200 -15.76 16.51 16.45
N TYR A 201 -15.26 15.53 15.70
CA TYR A 201 -16.01 14.79 14.69
C TYR A 201 -16.20 13.35 15.13
N VAL A 202 -17.39 12.81 14.91
CA VAL A 202 -17.73 11.41 15.18
C VAL A 202 -18.38 10.82 13.95
N ASN A 203 -17.73 9.84 13.33
CA ASN A 203 -18.16 9.25 12.06
C ASN A 203 -18.49 10.31 10.99
N GLY A 204 -17.70 11.39 10.94
CA GLY A 204 -17.90 12.50 10.01
C GLY A 204 -18.93 13.56 10.41
N PHE A 205 -19.58 13.44 11.57
CA PHE A 205 -20.50 14.45 12.10
C PHE A 205 -19.84 15.32 13.17
N GLU A 206 -19.94 16.63 13.05
CA GLU A 206 -19.45 17.57 14.05
C GLU A 206 -20.32 17.52 15.32
N VAL A 207 -19.68 17.34 16.47
CA VAL A 207 -20.32 17.37 17.78
C VAL A 207 -19.90 18.64 18.50
N TYR A 208 -20.83 19.58 18.58
CA TYR A 208 -20.62 20.83 19.31
C TYR A 208 -20.70 20.59 20.81
N ARG A 209 -19.67 21.06 21.53
CA ARG A 209 -19.63 21.06 23.00
C ARG A 209 -20.07 19.72 23.62
N PRO A 210 -19.28 18.65 23.43
CA PRO A 210 -19.63 17.31 23.91
C PRO A 210 -19.57 17.15 25.44
N PHE A 211 -19.53 18.25 26.19
CA PHE A 211 -19.36 18.31 27.65
C PHE A 211 -20.66 18.76 28.32
N LEU A 212 -20.89 18.33 29.55
CA LEU A 212 -22.14 18.64 30.24
C LEU A 212 -22.11 20.09 30.76
N VAL A 213 -23.27 20.76 30.75
CA VAL A 213 -23.38 22.21 31.07
C VAL A 213 -23.32 22.47 32.59
N THR A 214 -23.26 21.42 33.41
CA THR A 214 -23.47 21.56 34.85
C THR A 214 -22.14 21.67 35.58
N GLN A 215 -21.71 22.90 35.83
CA GLN A 215 -20.48 23.27 36.56
C GLN A 215 -20.32 22.63 37.96
N ALA A 216 -21.36 21.97 38.49
CA ALA A 216 -21.37 21.33 39.80
C ALA A 216 -20.86 19.87 39.80
N GLN A 217 -20.71 19.22 38.64
CA GLN A 217 -20.07 17.90 38.56
C GLN A 217 -18.77 18.05 37.77
N GLN A 218 -17.63 17.79 38.44
CA GLN A 218 -16.33 17.92 37.81
C GLN A 218 -16.25 16.99 36.57
N GLU A 219 -16.16 17.63 35.40
CA GLU A 219 -16.10 17.11 34.03
C GLU A 219 -14.93 16.14 33.79
N GLY A 220 -14.89 14.99 34.46
CA GLY A 220 -13.84 14.00 34.26
C GLY A 220 -14.33 12.72 33.58
N LEU A 221 -15.28 12.84 32.67
CA LEU A 221 -15.64 11.75 31.76
C LEU A 221 -15.50 12.29 30.36
N SER A 222 -14.47 11.83 29.66
CA SER A 222 -14.34 12.19 28.25
C SER A 222 -15.53 11.64 27.46
N PHE A 223 -16.08 12.47 26.57
CA PHE A 223 -17.08 12.06 25.59
C PHE A 223 -16.64 10.79 24.83
N ILE A 224 -15.33 10.68 24.56
CA ILE A 224 -14.73 9.56 23.85
C ILE A 224 -14.64 8.35 24.77
N ASN A 225 -15.25 7.24 24.34
CA ASN A 225 -15.08 5.95 24.97
C ASN A 225 -14.05 5.11 24.19
N PRO A 226 -12.83 4.85 24.74
CA PRO A 226 -11.80 4.09 24.03
C PRO A 226 -12.25 2.65 23.69
N ASP A 227 -13.27 2.12 24.37
CA ASP A 227 -13.84 0.81 24.08
C ASP A 227 -14.73 0.78 22.84
N LEU A 228 -15.39 1.88 22.50
CA LEU A 228 -16.33 1.94 21.38
C LEU A 228 -15.65 2.45 20.10
N VAL A 229 -14.47 3.05 20.24
CA VAL A 229 -13.76 3.72 19.16
C VAL A 229 -12.75 2.79 18.49
N GLN A 230 -12.70 2.84 17.16
CA GLN A 230 -11.75 2.09 16.36
C GLN A 230 -10.49 2.91 16.09
N LYS A 231 -10.67 4.17 15.72
CA LYS A 231 -9.60 5.07 15.29
C LYS A 231 -9.87 6.48 15.81
N VAL A 232 -8.83 7.15 16.26
CA VAL A 232 -8.87 8.59 16.56
C VAL A 232 -7.74 9.27 15.81
N ASP A 233 -8.10 10.24 15.00
CA ASP A 233 -7.19 11.07 14.24
C ASP A 233 -7.22 12.48 14.86
N PHE A 234 -6.08 12.93 15.37
CA PHE A 234 -5.95 14.26 15.97
C PHE A 234 -5.05 15.13 15.11
N SER A 235 -5.48 16.36 14.85
CA SER A 235 -4.69 17.33 14.09
C SER A 235 -4.61 18.66 14.82
N THR A 236 -3.38 19.16 15.00
CA THR A 236 -3.11 20.48 15.58
C THR A 236 -3.00 21.60 14.53
N GLY A 237 -3.23 21.29 13.25
CA GLY A 237 -3.11 22.22 12.13
C GLY A 237 -3.12 21.55 10.76
N GLY A 238 -3.32 22.31 9.68
CA GLY A 238 -3.14 21.79 8.32
C GLY A 238 -4.04 20.60 7.94
N TRP A 239 -5.25 20.54 8.49
CA TRP A 239 -6.27 19.54 8.14
C TRP A 239 -6.98 19.89 6.83
N GLN A 240 -7.77 18.95 6.32
CA GLN A 240 -8.50 19.10 5.07
C GLN A 240 -9.57 20.21 5.15
N PRO A 241 -9.85 20.97 4.07
CA PRO A 241 -10.86 22.03 4.06
C PRO A 241 -12.26 21.61 4.51
N LYS A 242 -12.57 20.31 4.48
CA LYS A 242 -13.86 19.74 4.90
C LYS A 242 -14.20 19.95 6.39
N TYR A 243 -13.21 20.19 7.25
CA TYR A 243 -13.44 20.27 8.69
C TYR A 243 -13.87 21.68 9.18
N GLY A 244 -13.97 22.68 8.30
CA GLY A 244 -14.51 24.01 8.65
C GLY A 244 -13.49 25.00 9.25
N ASP A 245 -14.01 26.09 9.82
CA ASP A 245 -13.30 27.35 10.13
C ASP A 245 -12.86 27.49 11.59
N LYS A 246 -12.34 26.43 12.21
CA LYS A 246 -11.83 26.49 13.59
C LYS A 246 -10.32 26.47 13.56
N LEU A 247 -9.65 27.22 14.44
CA LEU A 247 -8.21 27.48 14.31
C LEU A 247 -7.34 26.64 15.25
N SER A 248 -7.92 25.95 16.23
CA SER A 248 -7.16 25.26 17.29
C SER A 248 -6.80 23.81 16.96
N SER A 249 -7.81 22.94 16.77
CA SER A 249 -7.56 21.53 16.45
C SER A 249 -8.78 20.83 15.85
N VAL A 250 -8.52 19.67 15.22
CA VAL A 250 -9.54 18.73 14.76
C VAL A 250 -9.29 17.37 15.38
N LEU A 251 -10.30 16.82 16.04
CA LEU A 251 -10.32 15.48 16.59
C LEU A 251 -11.39 14.66 15.87
N ASP A 252 -10.98 13.77 14.98
CA ASP A 252 -11.83 12.92 14.17
C ASP A 252 -11.88 11.50 14.74
N ILE A 253 -13.07 11.06 15.11
CA ILE A 253 -13.30 9.82 15.86
C ILE A 253 -14.14 8.89 14.98
N GLN A 254 -13.62 7.70 14.74
CA GLN A 254 -14.35 6.64 14.06
C GLN A 254 -14.75 5.56 15.06
N TYR A 255 -16.06 5.34 15.23
CA TYR A 255 -16.56 4.22 16.02
C TYR A 255 -16.35 2.89 15.31
N LYS A 256 -16.31 1.82 16.10
CA LYS A 256 -16.15 0.47 15.58
C LYS A 256 -17.38 0.03 14.78
N GLU A 257 -17.13 -0.66 13.69
CA GLU A 257 -18.11 -1.50 13.01
C GLU A 257 -17.85 -2.96 13.41
N PRO A 258 -18.69 -3.56 14.27
CA PRO A 258 -18.42 -4.89 14.79
C PRO A 258 -18.62 -5.96 13.71
N GLU A 259 -17.64 -6.83 13.57
CA GLU A 259 -17.72 -8.01 12.70
C GLU A 259 -18.01 -9.30 13.48
N LYS A 260 -17.59 -9.34 14.75
CA LYS A 260 -17.72 -10.48 15.66
C LYS A 260 -18.25 -10.00 17.00
N PHE A 261 -18.76 -10.94 17.80
CA PHE A 261 -19.11 -10.64 19.18
C PHE A 261 -17.85 -10.33 19.98
N ALA A 262 -17.81 -9.17 20.64
CA ALA A 262 -16.82 -8.83 21.63
C ALA A 262 -17.46 -8.05 22.78
N ALA A 263 -16.88 -8.18 23.97
CA ALA A 263 -17.32 -7.47 25.15
C ALA A 263 -16.12 -7.20 26.05
N SER A 264 -16.19 -6.14 26.84
CA SER A 264 -15.26 -5.96 27.96
C SER A 264 -15.94 -5.33 29.15
N ALA A 265 -15.38 -5.59 30.32
CA ALA A 265 -15.76 -4.99 31.57
C ALA A 265 -14.51 -4.48 32.28
N THR A 266 -14.58 -3.28 32.84
CA THR A 266 -13.54 -2.65 33.63
C THR A 266 -14.13 -2.26 34.97
N ALA A 267 -13.43 -2.55 36.06
CA ALA A 267 -13.80 -2.15 37.41
C ALA A 267 -12.61 -1.47 38.08
N SER A 268 -12.85 -0.35 38.74
CA SER A 268 -11.86 0.40 39.51
C SER A 268 -12.50 0.92 40.80
N LEU A 269 -11.67 1.43 41.72
CA LEU A 269 -12.17 2.03 42.97
C LEU A 269 -13.02 3.29 42.72
N VAL A 270 -12.87 3.90 41.55
CA VAL A 270 -13.42 5.22 41.20
C VAL A 270 -14.53 5.09 40.14
N GLY A 271 -14.82 3.88 39.67
CA GLY A 271 -15.84 3.65 38.65
C GLY A 271 -15.79 2.28 37.97
N GLY A 272 -16.54 2.16 36.89
CA GLY A 272 -16.58 0.95 36.08
C GLY A 272 -17.14 1.21 34.69
N ALA A 273 -16.81 0.35 33.75
CA ALA A 273 -17.27 0.43 32.38
C ALA A 273 -17.60 -0.96 31.85
N VAL A 274 -18.66 -1.06 31.06
CA VAL A 274 -19.02 -2.27 30.33
C VAL A 274 -19.32 -1.90 28.88
N HIS A 275 -18.89 -2.74 27.93
CA HIS A 275 -19.30 -2.62 26.54
C HIS A 275 -19.58 -3.98 25.93
N ALA A 276 -20.46 -3.98 24.94
CA ALA A 276 -20.78 -5.14 24.12
C ALA A 276 -20.96 -4.71 22.68
N GLU A 277 -20.41 -5.50 21.76
CA GLU A 277 -20.54 -5.30 20.33
C GLU A 277 -20.80 -6.64 19.66
N ALA A 278 -21.67 -6.67 18.65
CA ALA A 278 -21.83 -7.85 17.82
C ALA A 278 -22.46 -7.53 16.47
N ARG A 279 -22.34 -8.51 15.57
CA ARG A 279 -23.02 -8.56 14.29
C ARG A 279 -23.94 -9.78 14.26
N SER A 280 -25.17 -9.59 13.77
CA SER A 280 -26.11 -10.68 13.55
C SER A 280 -25.52 -11.70 12.58
N ALA A 281 -25.87 -12.98 12.75
CA ALA A 281 -25.38 -14.08 11.92
C ALA A 281 -25.69 -13.90 10.42
N ASN A 282 -26.72 -13.12 10.08
CA ASN A 282 -27.08 -12.78 8.70
C ASN A 282 -26.27 -11.59 8.13
N GLY A 283 -25.41 -10.97 8.92
CA GLY A 283 -24.56 -9.83 8.53
C GLY A 283 -25.30 -8.51 8.31
N ARG A 284 -26.63 -8.45 8.50
CA ARG A 284 -27.46 -7.27 8.16
C ARG A 284 -27.59 -6.26 9.29
N VAL A 285 -27.40 -6.70 10.53
CA VAL A 285 -27.57 -5.86 11.73
C VAL A 285 -26.30 -5.94 12.56
N SER A 286 -25.78 -4.79 12.96
CA SER A 286 -24.69 -4.63 13.91
C SER A 286 -25.15 -3.76 15.06
N TYR A 287 -24.71 -4.08 16.28
CA TYR A 287 -24.91 -3.24 17.45
C TYR A 287 -23.60 -3.03 18.19
N LEU A 288 -23.43 -1.82 18.71
CA LEU A 288 -22.31 -1.39 19.52
C LEU A 288 -22.88 -0.54 20.65
N GLY A 289 -22.59 -0.90 21.90
CA GLY A 289 -23.09 -0.17 23.05
C GLY A 289 -22.20 -0.35 24.26
N GLY A 290 -22.21 0.65 25.14
CA GLY A 290 -21.49 0.58 26.40
C GLY A 290 -22.03 1.56 27.44
N VAL A 291 -21.79 1.24 28.69
CA VAL A 291 -22.19 2.04 29.85
C VAL A 291 -20.94 2.30 30.67
N ARG A 292 -20.77 3.54 31.11
CA ARG A 292 -19.68 3.97 31.99
C ARG A 292 -20.28 4.62 33.23
N TYR A 293 -19.81 4.18 34.38
CA TYR A 293 -20.14 4.76 35.68
C TYR A 293 -18.86 5.29 36.33
N LYS A 294 -18.96 6.47 36.91
CA LYS A 294 -17.85 7.13 37.57
C LYS A 294 -18.34 7.79 38.84
N ASN A 295 -17.56 7.67 39.91
CA ASN A 295 -17.77 8.41 41.14
C ASN A 295 -16.53 9.28 41.44
N ALA A 296 -16.68 10.59 41.30
CA ALA A 296 -15.61 11.57 41.58
C ALA A 296 -15.66 12.12 43.02
N GLN A 297 -16.58 11.65 43.86
CA GLN A 297 -16.68 12.11 45.25
C GLN A 297 -15.68 11.37 46.11
N TYR A 298 -14.78 12.16 46.72
CA TYR A 298 -13.93 11.76 47.83
C TYR A 298 -14.51 12.34 49.12
#